data_AF-A0A8J5Z2S1-F1
#
_entry.id   AF-A0A8J5Z2S1-F1
#
_cell.length_a   1.000
_cell.length_b   1.000
_cell.length_c   1.000
_cell.angle_alpha   90.00
_cell.angle_beta   90.00
_cell.angle_gamma   90.00
#
_symmetry.space_group_name_H-M   'P 1'
#
loop_
_entity.id
_entity.type
_entity.pdbx_description
1 polymer ?
#
loop_
_entity_poly.entity_id
_entity_poly.type
_entity_poly.pdbx_seq_one_letter_code
_entity_poly.pdbx_strand_id
1 'polypeptide(L)' 'MLEVENYAYCKARMKAHIMSIDEKTWHIVLIGWQLPKIDTKSGRVVKPEAQWTTKEDKLENANSKEFQSLCGVDL' A
#
# COMPACT_ATOMS: atom_id res chain seq x y z
N MET A 1 19.00 -7.30 -6.82
CA MET A 1 18.88 -7.59 -5.38
C MET A 1 18.79 -6.23 -4.70
N LEU A 2 17.71 -5.93 -3.96
CA LEU A 2 17.64 -4.68 -3.22
C LEU A 2 18.65 -4.78 -2.06
N GLU A 3 19.78 -4.07 -2.19
CA GLU A 3 20.76 -3.94 -1.11
C GLU A 3 20.04 -3.53 0.18
N VAL A 4 20.39 -4.14 1.31
CA VAL A 4 19.70 -3.94 2.60
C VAL A 4 19.73 -2.47 3.03
N GLU A 5 20.78 -1.75 2.65
CA GLU A 5 20.93 -0.30 2.85
C GLU A 5 19.85 0.50 2.10
N ASN A 6 19.49 0.05 0.89
CA ASN A 6 18.45 0.69 0.10
C ASN A 6 17.06 0.47 0.73
N TYR A 7 16.82 -0.69 1.33
CA TYR A 7 15.55 -0.98 2.00
C TYR A 7 15.34 -0.12 3.26
N ALA A 8 16.36 0.01 4.11
CA ALA A 8 16.28 0.83 5.32
C ALA A 8 16.11 2.32 4.98
N TYR A 9 16.82 2.80 3.96
CA TYR A 9 16.70 4.15 3.44
C TYR A 9 15.31 4.43 2.86
N CYS A 10 14.79 3.55 1.99
CA CYS A 10 13.44 3.65 1.44
C CYS A 10 12.38 3.66 2.56
N LYS A 11 12.53 2.79 3.57
CA LYS A 11 11.60 2.72 4.70
C LYS A 11 11.59 4.02 5.52
N ALA A 12 12.75 4.61 5.78
CA ALA A 12 12.85 5.89 6.49
C ALA A 12 12.22 7.03 5.69
N ARG A 13 12.45 7.06 4.37
CA ARG A 13 11.87 8.06 3.45
C ARG A 13 10.34 7.95 3.37
N MET A 14 9.81 6.73 3.25
CA MET A 14 8.35 6.48 3.28
C MET A 14 7.71 6.96 4.58
N LYS A 15 8.34 6.63 5.72
CA LYS A 15 7.85 7.07 7.02
C LYS A 15 7.80 8.59 7.12
N ALA A 16 8.88 9.28 6.72
CA ALA A 16 8.95 10.74 6.77
C ALA A 16 7.89 11.39 5.87
N HIS A 17 7.69 10.88 4.65
CA HIS A 17 6.72 11.43 3.71
C HIS A 17 5.27 11.24 4.19
N ILE A 18 4.90 10.03 4.62
CA ILE A 18 3.52 9.74 5.04
C ILE A 18 3.17 10.50 6.33
N MET A 19 4.10 10.58 7.29
CA MET A 19 3.91 11.40 8.49
C MET A 19 3.80 12.90 8.17
N SER A 20 4.36 13.38 7.05
CA SER A 20 4.21 14.78 6.62
C SER A 20 2.84 15.09 6.02
N ILE A 21 2.12 14.08 5.53
CA ILE A 21 0.77 14.22 4.97
C ILE A 21 -0.28 14.14 6.08
N ASP A 22 -0.27 13.05 6.86
CA ASP A 22 -1.13 12.84 8.03
C ASP A 22 -0.60 11.66 8.84
N GLU A 23 -0.36 11.86 10.13
CA GLU A 23 0.09 10.82 11.06
C GLU A 23 -0.90 9.63 11.11
N LYS A 24 -2.20 9.88 10.88
CA LYS A 24 -3.21 8.81 10.81
C LYS A 24 -3.04 7.92 9.59
N THR A 25 -2.50 8.45 8.49
CA THR A 25 -2.17 7.68 7.28
C THR A 25 -1.00 6.73 7.54
N TRP A 26 -0.03 7.12 8.39
CA TRP A 26 1.03 6.21 8.84
C TRP A 26 0.49 5.04 9.67
N HIS A 27 -0.56 5.27 10.48
CA HIS A 27 -1.24 4.18 11.17
C HIS A 27 -1.81 3.15 10.18
N ILE A 28 -2.43 3.56 9.07
CA ILE A 28 -2.95 2.64 8.04
C ILE A 28 -1.84 1.77 7.46
N VAL A 29 -0.64 2.33 7.25
CA VAL A 29 0.54 1.57 6.81
C VAL A 29 0.99 0.56 7.88
N LEU A 30 0.98 0.94 9.16
CA LEU A 30 1.35 0.05 10.28
C LEU A 30 0.35 -1.08 10.50
N ILE A 31 -0.96 -0.83 10.31
CA ILE A 31 -2.01 -1.84 10.48
C ILE A 31 -1.99 -2.85 9.31
N GLY A 32 -1.25 -2.53 8.24
CA GLY A 32 -1.09 -3.33 7.05
C GLY A 32 -2.24 -3.07 6.08
N TRP A 33 -1.90 -2.57 4.90
CA TRP A 33 -2.82 -2.54 3.76
C TRP A 33 -3.43 -3.93 3.57
N GLN A 34 -4.76 -4.01 3.54
CA GLN A 34 -5.47 -5.26 3.28
C GLN A 34 -6.16 -5.16 1.94
N LEU A 35 -5.84 -6.10 1.04
CA LEU A 35 -6.57 -6.29 -0.20
C LEU A 35 -8.08 -6.40 0.09
N PRO A 36 -8.95 -5.94 -0.82
CA PRO A 36 -10.39 -6.13 -0.70
C PRO A 36 -10.71 -7.60 -0.38
N LYS A 37 -11.54 -7.82 0.64
CA LYS A 37 -11.95 -9.17 1.07
C LYS A 37 -13.45 -9.34 0.93
N ILE A 38 -13.85 -10.55 0.58
CA ILE A 38 -15.24 -10.99 0.57
C ILE A 38 -15.45 -11.94 1.75
N ASP A 39 -16.52 -11.71 2.50
CA ASP A 39 -16.96 -12.63 3.54
C ASP A 39 -17.55 -13.88 2.88
N THR A 40 -17.02 -15.04 3.24
CA THR A 40 -17.51 -16.36 2.82
C THR A 40 -17.90 -17.18 4.04
N LYS A 41 -18.62 -18.28 3.83
CA LYS A 41 -18.99 -19.22 4.91
C LYS A 41 -17.77 -19.78 5.65
N SER A 42 -16.61 -19.83 4.99
CA SER A 42 -15.32 -20.29 5.52
C SER A 42 -14.43 -19.17 6.08
N GLY A 43 -14.90 -17.92 6.12
CA GLY A 43 -14.13 -16.76 6.57
C GLY A 43 -13.91 -15.72 5.46
N ARG A 44 -12.98 -14.79 5.66
CA ARG A 44 -12.66 -13.75 4.67
C ARG A 44 -11.61 -14.24 3.68
N VAL A 45 -11.94 -14.21 2.39
CA VAL A 45 -10.99 -14.49 1.31
C VAL A 45 -10.70 -13.21 0.52
N VAL A 46 -9.50 -13.13 -0.06
CA VAL A 46 -9.15 -12.02 -0.95
C VAL A 46 -10.10 -12.04 -2.14
N LYS A 47 -10.66 -10.88 -2.45
CA LYS A 47 -11.58 -10.67 -3.55
C LYS A 47 -10.80 -10.70 -4.87
N PRO A 48 -11.21 -11.50 -5.87
CA PRO A 48 -10.58 -11.48 -7.18
C PRO A 48 -10.65 -10.09 -7.82
N GLU A 49 -9.57 -9.65 -8.47
CA GLU A 49 -9.48 -8.33 -9.14
C GLU A 49 -10.64 -8.06 -10.10
N ALA A 50 -11.05 -9.08 -10.86
CA ALA A 50 -12.19 -8.98 -11.79
C ALA A 50 -13.53 -8.61 -11.10
N GLN A 51 -13.62 -8.73 -9.78
CA GLN A 51 -14.80 -8.38 -9.00
C GLN A 51 -14.64 -7.05 -8.26
N TRP A 52 -13.49 -6.40 -8.34
CA TRP A 52 -13.23 -5.14 -7.67
C TRP A 52 -14.19 -4.07 -8.20
N THR A 53 -14.68 -3.26 -7.26
CA THR A 53 -15.45 -2.07 -7.61
C THR A 53 -14.51 -1.01 -8.14
N THR A 54 -15.03 -0.09 -8.97
CA THR A 54 -14.23 1.05 -9.47
C THR A 54 -13.59 1.89 -8.35
N LYS A 55 -14.16 1.88 -7.14
CA LYS A 55 -13.57 2.56 -5.98
C LYS A 55 -12.35 1.80 -5.44
N GLU A 56 -12.45 0.49 -5.31
CA GLU A 56 -11.33 -0.38 -4.88
C GLU A 56 -10.17 -0.30 -5.87
N ASP A 57 -10.47 -0.35 -7.18
CA ASP A 57 -9.51 -0.24 -8.27
C ASP A 57 -8.73 1.09 -8.26
N LYS A 58 -9.47 2.21 -8.10
CA LYS A 58 -8.85 3.54 -8.03
C LYS A 58 -7.96 3.70 -6.81
N LEU A 59 -8.37 3.14 -5.68
CA LEU A 59 -7.61 3.20 -4.43
C LEU A 59 -6.32 2.39 -4.55
N GLU A 60 -6.36 1.18 -5.11
CA GLU A 60 -5.16 0.37 -5.31
C GLU A 60 -4.19 1.00 -6.30
N ASN A 61 -4.69 1.55 -7.41
CA ASN A 61 -3.84 2.20 -8.41
C ASN A 61 -3.20 3.49 -7.87
N ALA A 62 -3.92 4.27 -7.06
CA ALA A 62 -3.36 5.45 -6.39
C ALA A 62 -2.23 5.05 -5.42
N ASN A 63 -2.48 4.02 -4.59
CA ASN A 63 -1.50 3.49 -3.65
C ASN A 63 -0.25 2.95 -4.36
N SER A 64 -0.42 2.21 -5.47
CA SER A 64 0.69 1.65 -6.24
C SER A 64 1.60 2.74 -6.82
N LYS A 65 1.01 3.81 -7.39
CA LYS A 65 1.76 4.96 -7.92
C LYS A 65 2.47 5.74 -6.82
N GLU A 66 1.82 5.93 -5.68
CA GLU A 66 2.41 6.61 -4.54
C GLU A 66 3.58 5.81 -3.96
N PHE A 67 3.43 4.48 -3.86
CA PHE A 67 4.50 3.57 -3.45
C PHE A 67 5.70 3.61 -4.41
N GLN A 68 5.48 3.59 -5.72
CA GLN A 68 6.55 3.67 -6.72
C GLN A 68 7.32 5.00 -6.64
N SER A 69 6.59 6.11 -6.52
CA SER A 69 7.18 7.47 -6.35
C SER A 69 7.99 7.58 -5.05
N LEU A 70 7.51 6.98 -3.96
CA LEU A 70 8.20 6.94 -2.67
C LEU A 70 9.52 6.14 -2.72
N CYS A 71 9.52 5.02 -3.43
CA CYS A 71 10.68 4.15 -3.59
C CYS A 71 11.69 4.66 -4.64
N GLY A 72 11.39 5.74 -5.36
CA GLY A 72 12.26 6.31 -6.39
C GLY A 72 12.45 5.40 -7.59
N VAL A 73 11.50 4.50 -7.86
CA VAL A 73 11.49 3.67 -9.06
C VAL A 73 10.74 4.46 -10.13
N ASP A 74 11.40 5.47 -10.69
CA ASP A 74 10.89 6.20 -11.85
C ASP A 74 10.96 5.26 -13.08
N LEU A 75 9.81 5.02 -13.73
CA LEU A 75 9.70 4.46 -15.08
C LEU A 75 9.39 5.56 -16.08
#